data_AF-A0A4U6PDI1-F1
#
_entry.id   AF-A0A4U6PDI1-F1
#
_cell.length_a   1.000
_cell.length_b   1.000
_cell.length_c   1.000
_cell.angle_alpha   90.00
_cell.angle_beta   90.00
_cell.angle_gamma   90.00
#
_symmetry.space_group_name_H-M   'P 1'
#
loop_
_entity.id
_entity.type
_entity.pdbx_description
1 polymer ?
#
loop_
_entity_poly.entity_id
_entity_poly.type
_entity_poly.pdbx_seq_one_letter_code
_entity_poly.pdbx_strand_id
1 'polypeptide(L)'
;MDDFRQQVVDAAVRELRHQLGDGSVDQHGTRVQVDGSFKMARVAEYILRTALDSRDERIIEEVAKGIARDGRDWEESRDQAIDAITSMYGIMTALIDPST
;
A
#
# COMPACT_ATOMS: atom_id res chain seq x y z
N MET A 1 2.59 2.89 15.53
CA MET A 1 3.11 1.88 14.57
C MET A 1 2.12 0.73 14.34
N ASP A 2 1.27 0.39 15.32
CA ASP A 2 0.23 -0.65 15.16
C ASP A 2 -0.90 -0.27 14.20
N ASP A 3 -1.23 1.01 14.12
CA ASP A 3 -2.32 1.51 13.27
C ASP A 3 -2.05 1.30 11.76
N PHE A 4 -0.83 1.61 11.28
CA PHE A 4 -0.48 1.41 9.87
C PHE A 4 -0.52 -0.07 9.45
N ARG A 5 0.02 -0.95 10.29
CA ARG A 5 -0.02 -2.40 10.04
C ARG A 5 -1.46 -2.90 9.95
N GLN A 6 -2.32 -2.43 10.85
CA GLN A 6 -3.74 -2.78 10.83
C GLN A 6 -4.44 -2.22 9.58
N GLN A 7 -4.18 -0.96 9.19
CA GLN A 7 -4.75 -0.34 7.99
C GLN A 7 -4.44 -1.13 6.71
N VAL A 8 -3.20 -1.60 6.56
CA VAL A 8 -2.80 -2.43 5.41
C VAL A 8 -3.52 -3.78 5.41
N VAL A 9 -3.64 -4.41 6.58
CA VAL A 9 -4.39 -5.68 6.70
C VAL A 9 -5.87 -5.45 6.39
N ASP A 10 -6.47 -4.38 6.88
CA ASP A 10 -7.87 -4.07 6.66
C ASP A 10 -8.16 -3.80 5.17
N ALA A 11 -7.22 -3.16 4.46
CA ALA A 11 -7.30 -2.98 3.02
C ALA A 11 -7.29 -4.32 2.27
N ALA A 12 -6.38 -5.23 2.64
CA ALA A 12 -6.31 -6.58 2.07
C ALA A 12 -7.58 -7.39 2.37
N VAL A 13 -8.07 -7.37 3.61
CA VAL A 13 -9.29 -8.07 4.03
C VAL A 13 -10.53 -7.54 3.30
N ARG A 14 -10.62 -6.22 3.09
CA ARG A 14 -11.72 -5.63 2.34
C ARG A 14 -11.79 -6.17 0.92
N GLU A 15 -10.65 -6.30 0.25
CA GLU A 15 -10.59 -6.85 -1.10
C GLU A 15 -10.87 -8.37 -1.12
N LEU A 16 -10.35 -9.11 -0.14
CA LEU A 16 -10.66 -10.55 0.00
C LEU A 16 -12.17 -10.79 0.18
N ARG A 17 -12.82 -9.99 1.04
CA ARG A 17 -14.27 -10.04 1.26
C ARG A 17 -15.06 -9.64 0.03
N HIS A 18 -14.57 -8.66 -0.75
CA HIS A 18 -15.18 -8.28 -2.01
C HIS A 18 -15.19 -9.44 -3.03
N GLN A 19 -14.11 -10.23 -3.09
CA GLN A 19 -13.97 -11.34 -4.04
C GLN A 19 -14.69 -12.62 -3.59
N LEU A 20 -14.65 -12.95 -2.29
CA LEU A 20 -15.08 -14.25 -1.75
C LEU A 20 -16.39 -14.20 -0.95
N GLY A 21 -16.85 -12.99 -0.61
CA GLY A 21 -17.94 -12.76 0.34
C GLY A 21 -17.46 -12.72 1.80
N ASP A 22 -18.22 -12.03 2.66
CA ASP A 22 -17.85 -11.78 4.06
C ASP A 22 -17.69 -13.06 4.88
N GLY A 23 -18.46 -14.11 4.59
CA GLY A 23 -18.42 -15.39 5.32
C GLY A 23 -17.21 -16.27 5.00
N SER A 24 -16.39 -15.90 4.01
CA SER A 24 -15.24 -16.67 3.54
C SER A 24 -13.91 -16.12 4.09
N VAL A 25 -13.94 -15.05 4.88
CA VAL A 25 -12.76 -14.31 5.36
C VAL A 25 -12.89 -13.94 6.84
N ASP A 26 -12.18 -14.68 7.69
CA ASP A 26 -12.08 -14.43 9.13
C ASP A 26 -10.82 -13.62 9.46
N GLN A 27 -10.95 -12.66 10.37
CA GLN A 27 -9.86 -11.75 10.77
C GLN A 27 -9.74 -11.68 12.29
N HIS A 28 -8.51 -11.87 12.79
CA HIS A 28 -8.14 -11.68 14.19
C HIS A 28 -6.86 -10.83 14.27
N GLY A 29 -7.03 -9.51 14.43
CA GLY A 29 -5.93 -8.55 14.35
C GLY A 29 -5.30 -8.56 12.94
N THR A 30 -4.01 -8.89 12.87
CA THR A 30 -3.27 -9.03 11.60
C THR A 30 -3.27 -10.45 11.04
N ARG A 31 -3.95 -11.40 11.69
CA ARG A 31 -4.10 -12.77 11.21
C ARG A 31 -5.39 -12.90 10.41
N VAL A 32 -5.29 -13.43 9.20
CA VAL A 32 -6.43 -13.64 8.29
C VAL A 32 -6.51 -15.10 7.91
N GLN A 33 -7.70 -15.69 7.98
CA GLN A 33 -8.02 -17.00 7.45
C GLN A 33 -8.98 -16.84 6.27
N VAL A 34 -8.71 -17.55 5.19
CA VAL A 34 -9.43 -17.42 3.92
C VAL A 34 -9.84 -18.81 3.45
N ASP A 35 -11.11 -18.96 3.07
CA ASP A 35 -11.61 -20.14 2.39
C ASP A 35 -11.96 -19.80 0.92
N GLY A 36 -11.37 -20.53 -0.02
CA GLY A 36 -11.56 -20.34 -1.46
C GLY A 36 -10.37 -19.74 -2.22
N SER A 37 -10.62 -19.39 -3.48
CA SER A 37 -9.61 -18.91 -4.43
C SER A 37 -9.87 -17.47 -4.84
N PHE A 38 -8.83 -16.63 -4.79
CA PHE A 38 -8.93 -15.20 -5.09
C PHE A 38 -7.78 -14.73 -5.99
N LYS A 39 -7.95 -13.56 -6.60
CA LYS A 39 -6.92 -12.89 -7.40
C LYS A 39 -5.96 -12.15 -6.47
N MET A 40 -4.81 -12.76 -6.19
CA MET A 40 -3.76 -12.15 -5.36
C MET A 40 -3.28 -10.79 -5.90
N ALA A 41 -3.28 -10.62 -7.23
CA ALA A 41 -2.93 -9.35 -7.86
C ALA A 41 -3.79 -8.18 -7.34
N ARG A 42 -5.10 -8.37 -7.21
CA ARG A 42 -6.02 -7.36 -6.68
C ARG A 42 -5.75 -7.05 -5.20
N VAL A 43 -5.47 -8.09 -4.41
CA VAL A 43 -5.12 -7.91 -2.99
C VAL A 43 -3.81 -7.10 -2.85
N ALA A 44 -2.81 -7.40 -3.68
CA ALA A 44 -1.54 -6.66 -3.71
C ALA A 44 -1.74 -5.18 -4.13
N GLU A 45 -2.59 -4.91 -5.12
CA GLU A 45 -2.96 -3.55 -5.55
C GLU A 45 -3.53 -2.74 -4.38
N TYR A 46 -4.48 -3.30 -3.62
CA TYR A 46 -5.09 -2.61 -2.47
C TYR A 46 -4.09 -2.38 -1.33
N ILE A 47 -3.22 -3.35 -1.05
CA ILE A 47 -2.13 -3.19 -0.08
C ILE A 47 -1.24 -2.01 -0.47
N LEU A 48 -0.80 -1.97 -1.73
CA LEU A 48 0.08 -0.90 -2.22
C LEU A 48 -0.62 0.45 -2.23
N ARG A 49 -1.91 0.51 -2.59
CA ARG A 49 -2.67 1.75 -2.57
C ARG A 49 -2.80 2.34 -1.17
N THR A 50 -3.00 1.50 -0.17
CA THR A 50 -3.05 1.92 1.24
C THR A 50 -1.66 2.27 1.76
N ALA A 51 -0.64 1.50 1.39
CA ALA A 51 0.73 1.74 1.84
C ALA A 51 1.38 2.95 1.16
N LEU A 52 0.97 3.32 -0.05
CA LEU A 52 1.53 4.42 -0.82
C LEU A 52 0.54 5.58 -0.97
N ASP A 53 -0.46 5.67 -0.08
CA ASP A 53 -1.37 6.82 -0.08
C ASP A 53 -0.54 8.09 0.11
N SER A 54 -0.53 8.95 -0.91
CA SER A 54 0.24 10.21 -0.96
C SER A 54 -0.23 11.25 0.05
N ARG A 55 -1.14 10.86 0.95
CA ARG A 55 -1.58 11.63 2.11
C ARG A 55 -0.84 11.26 3.40
N ASP A 56 -0.09 10.16 3.43
CA ASP A 56 0.74 9.80 4.58
C ASP A 56 2.06 10.58 4.56
N GLU A 57 2.12 11.70 5.28
CA GLU A 57 3.30 12.54 5.37
C GLU A 57 4.53 11.79 5.88
N ARG A 58 4.38 10.72 6.66
CA ARG A 58 5.53 9.95 7.18
C ARG A 58 6.28 9.24 6.06
N ILE A 59 5.55 8.69 5.09
CA ILE A 59 6.16 7.98 3.96
C ILE A 59 6.79 8.99 3.01
N ILE A 60 6.13 10.13 2.79
CA ILE A 60 6.69 11.24 2.03
C ILE A 60 7.98 11.73 2.67
N GLU A 61 7.99 11.96 3.98
CA GLU A 61 9.16 12.40 4.74
C GLU A 61 10.32 11.41 4.63
N GLU A 62 10.07 10.11 4.84
CA GLU A 62 11.13 9.10 4.76
C GLU A 62 11.72 8.97 3.35
N VAL A 63 10.88 9.02 2.31
CA VAL A 63 11.35 9.03 0.91
C VAL A 63 12.11 10.33 0.62
N ALA A 64 11.60 11.47 1.08
CA ALA A 64 12.22 12.78 0.91
C ALA A 64 13.58 12.86 1.61
N LYS A 65 13.73 12.33 2.83
CA LYS A 65 15.02 12.19 3.52
C LYS A 65 16.01 11.33 2.73
N GLY A 66 15.53 10.25 2.10
CA GLY A 66 16.35 9.40 1.24
C GLY A 66 16.84 10.13 -0.03
N ILE A 67 16.03 11.06 -0.55
CA ILE A 67 16.36 11.90 -1.71
C ILE A 67 17.28 13.06 -1.30
N ALA A 68 17.00 13.70 -0.16
CA ALA A 68 17.70 14.84 0.39
C ALA A 68 19.12 14.44 0.79
N ARG A 69 20.05 14.56 -0.16
CA ARG A 69 21.48 14.37 0.10
C ARG A 69 22.02 15.52 0.95
N ASP A 70 23.04 15.20 1.75
CA ASP A 70 23.96 16.15 2.38
C ASP A 70 23.34 17.18 3.34
N GLY A 71 22.42 16.73 4.20
CA GLY A 71 21.92 17.54 5.33
C GLY A 71 21.00 18.70 4.95
N ARG A 72 20.45 18.69 3.73
CA ARG A 72 19.36 19.57 3.30
C ARG A 72 18.05 19.19 3.99
N ASP A 73 17.18 20.19 4.15
CA ASP A 73 15.85 19.98 4.73
C ASP A 73 15.03 19.07 3.81
N TRP A 74 14.34 18.10 4.39
CA TRP A 74 13.64 17.09 3.60
C TRP A 74 12.43 17.69 2.88
N GLU A 75 11.84 18.75 3.44
CA GLU A 75 10.72 19.50 2.90
C GLU A 75 11.02 20.03 1.49
N GLU A 76 12.28 20.38 1.20
CA GLU A 76 12.70 20.81 -0.15
C GLU A 76 12.59 19.67 -1.19
N SER A 77 12.63 18.41 -0.74
CA SER A 77 12.52 17.21 -1.58
C SER A 77 11.12 16.58 -1.53
N ARG A 78 10.15 17.21 -0.85
CA ARG A 78 8.82 16.67 -0.62
C ARG A 78 8.07 16.36 -1.91
N ASP A 79 8.05 17.29 -2.86
CA ASP A 79 7.34 17.09 -4.13
C ASP A 79 8.01 16.01 -4.97
N GLN A 80 9.34 15.93 -4.95
CA GLN A 80 10.09 14.86 -5.61
C GLN A 80 9.80 13.48 -4.99
N ALA A 81 9.60 13.42 -3.68
CA ALA A 81 9.18 12.20 -2.99
C ALA A 81 7.76 11.77 -3.40
N ILE A 82 6.82 12.71 -3.49
CA ILE A 82 5.45 12.44 -3.97
C ILE A 82 5.47 11.88 -5.40
N ASP A 83 6.26 12.48 -6.28
CA ASP A 83 6.41 12.02 -7.66
C ASP A 83 7.04 10.62 -7.74
N ALA A 84 8.04 10.34 -6.91
CA ALA A 84 8.68 9.02 -6.83
C ALA A 84 7.69 7.96 -6.34
N ILE A 85 6.93 8.24 -5.28
CA ILE A 85 5.90 7.35 -4.72
C ILE A 85 4.82 7.07 -5.78
N THR A 86 4.33 8.11 -6.45
CA THR A 86 3.31 7.99 -7.51
C THR A 86 3.82 7.16 -8.70
N SER A 87 5.08 7.38 -9.09
CA SER A 87 5.71 6.63 -10.18
C SER A 87 5.91 5.16 -9.81
N MET A 88 6.36 4.87 -8.58
CA MET A 88 6.46 3.52 -8.05
C MET A 88 5.10 2.81 -8.05
N TYR A 89 4.05 3.49 -7.60
CA TYR A 89 2.69 2.95 -7.63
C TYR A 89 2.26 2.58 -9.06
N GLY A 90 2.51 3.46 -10.04
CA GLY A 90 2.19 3.19 -11.45
C GLY A 90 2.91 1.97 -12.01
N ILE A 91 4.23 1.86 -11.76
CA ILE A 91 5.03 0.71 -12.22
C ILE A 91 4.54 -0.59 -11.57
N MET A 92 4.35 -0.59 -10.24
CA MET A 92 3.92 -1.77 -9.51
C MET A 92 2.54 -2.25 -9.97
N THR A 93 1.62 -1.33 -10.22
CA THR A 93 0.29 -1.65 -10.75
C THR A 93 0.39 -2.35 -12.11
N ALA A 94 1.22 -1.84 -13.03
CA ALA A 94 1.43 -2.45 -14.35
C ALA A 94 2.07 -3.85 -14.28
N LEU A 95 2.90 -4.12 -13.27
CA LEU A 95 3.55 -5.43 -13.07
C LEU A 95 2.63 -6.45 -12.41
N ILE A 96 1.72 -6.01 -11.54
CA ILE A 96 0.83 -6.88 -10.76
C ILE A 96 -0.35 -7.39 -11.60
N ASP A 97 -0.82 -6.60 -12.58
CA ASP A 97 -1.83 -7.01 -13.54
C ASP A 97 -1.38 -6.68 -14.98
N PRO A 98 -0.65 -7.58 -15.66
CA PRO A 98 -0.16 -7.33 -17.01
C PRO A 98 -1.27 -7.38 -18.09
N SER A 99 -2.54 -7.49 -17.70
CA SER A 99 -3.68 -7.64 -18.62
C SER A 99 -4.46 -6.35 -18.89
N THR A 100 -3.98 -5.20 -18.43
CA THR A 100 -4.33 -3.86 -18.97
C THR A 100 -3.48 -3.49 -20.17
#